data_AF-A0A7C5EIQ2-F1
#
_entry.id   AF-A0A7C5EIQ2-F1
#
_cell.length_a   1.000
_cell.length_b   1.000
_cell.length_c   1.000
_cell.angle_alpha   90.00
_cell.angle_beta   90.00
_cell.angle_gamma   90.00
#
_symmetry.space_group_name_H-M   'P 1'
#
loop_
_entity.id
_entity.type
_entity.pdbx_description
1 polymer ?
#
loop_
_entity_poly.entity_id
_entity_poly.type
_entity_poly.pdbx_seq_one_letter_code
_entity_poly.pdbx_strand_id
1 'polypeptide(L)'
;MKKSTKYCLSNASSGQAIVEFAAGLVAVLVLVAGLLQVASLSAARTDAMVQARKAADSTAMLDIPLYVPSPFIKHWDEGPDRKAYTRDDDFSTGDMPGFRNSIVDRTSPDESGWDIMSAIPRNDIATLRESAVSPVFGLVQGEASRSFEILPAFRKLIYNAETITVKARVWMTRTRG
;
A
#
# COMPACT_ATOMS: atom_id res chain seq x y z
N MET A 1 -62.73 -38.52 19.58
CA MET A 1 -61.72 -37.43 19.45
C MET A 1 -60.41 -37.99 20.03
N LYS A 2 -59.25 -38.10 19.36
CA LYS A 2 -58.59 -37.34 18.30
C LYS A 2 -57.94 -38.33 17.30
N LYS A 3 -58.05 -38.07 15.99
CA LYS A 3 -57.30 -38.80 14.96
C LYS A 3 -55.90 -38.21 14.86
N SER A 4 -54.88 -39.08 14.94
CA SER A 4 -53.47 -38.77 14.74
C SER A 4 -53.20 -38.55 13.26
N THR A 5 -53.00 -37.30 12.85
CA THR A 5 -52.52 -36.96 11.50
C THR A 5 -51.00 -37.08 11.49
N LYS A 6 -50.48 -38.23 11.03
CA LYS A 6 -49.07 -38.39 10.68
C LYS A 6 -48.81 -37.57 9.42
N TYR A 7 -47.99 -36.52 9.52
CA TYR A 7 -47.43 -35.85 8.35
C TYR A 7 -46.45 -36.82 7.70
N CYS A 8 -46.89 -37.45 6.61
CA CYS A 8 -46.01 -38.19 5.73
C CYS A 8 -45.20 -37.15 4.95
N LEU A 9 -44.00 -36.80 5.43
CA LEU A 9 -42.99 -36.15 4.61
C LEU A 9 -42.57 -37.17 3.56
N SER A 10 -43.20 -37.13 2.38
CA SER A 10 -42.78 -37.92 1.25
C SER A 10 -41.37 -37.49 0.86
N ASN A 11 -40.37 -38.31 1.16
CA ASN A 11 -39.02 -38.17 0.64
C ASN A 11 -39.08 -38.25 -0.90
N ALA A 12 -39.06 -37.09 -1.54
CA ALA A 12 -38.83 -36.99 -2.98
C ALA A 12 -37.34 -37.19 -3.26
N SER A 13 -36.88 -38.45 -3.20
CA SER A 13 -35.49 -38.86 -3.45
C SER A 13 -35.08 -38.86 -4.93
N SER A 14 -35.94 -38.38 -5.83
CA SER A 14 -35.68 -38.29 -7.27
C SER A 14 -35.45 -36.82 -7.65
N GLY A 15 -34.20 -36.38 -7.57
CA GLY A 15 -33.78 -35.02 -7.96
C GLY A 15 -32.76 -34.38 -7.01
N GLN A 16 -32.76 -34.80 -5.73
CA GLN A 16 -31.83 -34.29 -4.72
C GLN A 16 -30.36 -34.49 -5.11
N ALA A 17 -30.00 -35.67 -5.65
CA ALA A 17 -28.62 -35.95 -6.07
C ALA A 17 -28.13 -35.02 -7.19
N ILE A 18 -29.00 -34.65 -8.14
CA ILE A 18 -28.66 -33.72 -9.22
C ILE A 18 -28.49 -32.30 -8.67
N VAL A 19 -29.35 -31.90 -7.73
CA VAL A 19 -29.27 -30.59 -7.07
C VAL A 19 -27.99 -30.47 -6.25
N GLU A 20 -27.66 -31.50 -5.46
CA GLU A 20 -26.42 -31.54 -4.67
C GLU A 20 -25.17 -31.54 -5.57
N PHE A 21 -25.19 -32.29 -6.67
CA PHE A 21 -24.10 -32.27 -7.65
C PHE A 21 -23.94 -30.89 -8.30
N ALA A 22 -25.03 -30.25 -8.71
CA ALA A 22 -25.00 -28.91 -9.28
C ALA A 22 -24.48 -27.87 -8.26
N ALA A 23 -24.94 -27.94 -7.01
CA ALA A 23 -24.46 -27.07 -5.94
C ALA A 23 -22.97 -27.27 -5.66
N GLY A 24 -22.51 -28.52 -5.60
CA GLY A 24 -21.09 -28.86 -5.44
C GLY A 24 -20.23 -28.36 -6.59
N LEU A 25 -20.71 -28.52 -7.83
CA LEU A 25 -20.02 -28.01 -9.02
C LEU A 25 -19.89 -26.48 -8.99
N VAL A 26 -20.97 -25.77 -8.66
CA VAL A 26 -20.94 -24.31 -8.50
C VAL A 26 -19.95 -23.90 -7.40
N ALA A 27 -19.93 -24.59 -6.27
CA ALA A 27 -18.98 -24.31 -5.18
C ALA A 27 -17.53 -24.48 -5.62
N VAL A 28 -17.21 -25.55 -6.37
CA VAL A 28 -15.86 -25.77 -6.92
C VAL A 28 -15.48 -24.67 -7.92
N LEU A 29 -16.40 -24.27 -8.82
CA LEU A 29 -16.14 -23.20 -9.78
C LEU A 29 -15.86 -21.86 -9.08
N VAL A 30 -16.62 -21.52 -8.04
CA VAL A 30 -16.39 -20.31 -7.23
C VAL A 30 -15.01 -20.36 -6.57
N LEU A 31 -14.62 -21.51 -6.02
CA LEU A 31 -13.32 -21.70 -5.38
C LEU A 31 -12.17 -21.52 -6.38
N VAL A 32 -12.25 -22.18 -7.55
CA VAL A 32 -11.24 -22.04 -8.62
C VAL A 32 -11.15 -20.60 -9.11
N ALA A 33 -12.29 -19.94 -9.35
CA ALA A 33 -12.30 -18.54 -9.76
C ALA A 33 -11.68 -17.63 -8.70
N GLY A 34 -11.89 -17.92 -7.41
CA GLY A 34 -11.25 -17.18 -6.31
C GLY A 34 -9.75 -17.32 -6.28
N LEU A 35 -9.23 -18.53 -6.49
CA LEU A 35 -7.79 -18.77 -6.58
C LEU A 35 -7.17 -18.02 -7.76
N LEU A 36 -7.82 -18.03 -8.93
CA LEU A 36 -7.37 -17.28 -10.10
C LEU A 36 -7.38 -15.76 -9.85
N GLN A 37 -8.39 -15.25 -9.16
CA GLN A 37 -8.49 -13.83 -8.80
C GLN A 37 -7.39 -13.40 -7.81
N VAL A 38 -7.03 -14.25 -6.84
CA VAL A 38 -5.93 -13.97 -5.91
C VAL A 38 -4.58 -14.00 -6.63
N ALA A 39 -4.39 -14.95 -7.55
CA ALA A 39 -3.18 -15.05 -8.35
C ALA A 39 -3.00 -13.82 -9.25
N SER A 40 -4.06 -13.36 -9.92
CA SER A 40 -4.01 -12.16 -10.77
C SER A 40 -3.73 -10.89 -9.98
N LEU A 41 -4.34 -10.73 -8.81
CA LEU A 41 -4.06 -9.61 -7.91
C LEU A 41 -2.60 -9.61 -7.44
N SER A 42 -2.07 -10.78 -7.10
CA SER A 42 -0.68 -10.93 -6.64
C SER A 42 0.32 -10.60 -7.74
N ALA A 43 0.04 -11.02 -8.98
CA ALA A 43 0.83 -10.65 -10.15
C ALA A 43 0.77 -9.14 -10.41
N ALA A 44 -0.42 -8.54 -10.42
CA ALA A 44 -0.59 -7.09 -10.63
C ALA A 44 0.14 -6.25 -9.56
N ARG A 45 0.11 -6.69 -8.30
CA ARG A 45 0.84 -6.05 -7.21
C ARG A 45 2.36 -6.14 -7.41
N THR A 46 2.86 -7.32 -7.76
CA THR A 46 4.29 -7.54 -8.00
C THR A 46 4.76 -6.66 -9.16
N ASP A 47 4.02 -6.63 -10.26
CA ASP A 47 4.28 -5.76 -11.41
C ASP A 47 4.32 -4.28 -11.02
N ALA A 48 3.33 -3.80 -10.25
CA ALA A 48 3.29 -2.42 -9.79
C ALA A 48 4.50 -2.09 -8.90
N MET A 49 4.89 -3.00 -8.00
CA MET A 49 6.08 -2.81 -7.16
C MET A 49 7.37 -2.77 -7.97
N VAL A 50 7.53 -3.67 -8.94
CA VAL A 50 8.72 -3.69 -9.83
C VAL A 50 8.80 -2.41 -10.64
N GLN A 51 7.68 -1.92 -11.17
CA GLN A 51 7.65 -0.67 -11.94
C GLN A 51 7.90 0.57 -11.07
N ALA A 52 7.29 0.63 -9.88
CA ALA A 52 7.53 1.72 -8.93
C ALA A 52 9.02 1.75 -8.53
N ARG A 53 9.63 0.58 -8.30
CA ARG A 53 11.07 0.48 -8.02
C ARG A 53 11.92 0.92 -9.21
N LYS A 54 11.57 0.52 -10.42
CA LYS A 54 12.27 0.96 -11.64
C LYS A 54 12.23 2.49 -11.80
N ALA A 55 11.08 3.11 -11.51
CA ALA A 55 10.93 4.57 -11.54
C ALA A 55 11.75 5.27 -10.44
N ALA A 56 11.78 4.69 -9.23
CA ALA A 56 12.62 5.18 -8.15
C ALA A 56 14.11 5.07 -8.51
N ASP A 57 14.53 3.94 -9.08
CA ASP A 57 15.93 3.68 -9.49
C ASP A 57 16.41 4.63 -10.59
N SER A 58 15.58 4.87 -11.62
CA SER A 58 15.91 5.86 -12.65
C SER A 58 16.11 7.26 -12.07
N THR A 59 15.38 7.60 -11.00
CA THR A 59 15.52 8.88 -10.30
C THR A 59 16.73 8.87 -9.35
N ALA A 60 17.02 7.74 -8.71
CA ALA A 60 18.18 7.54 -7.83
C ALA A 60 19.51 7.71 -8.55
N MET A 61 19.53 7.42 -9.86
CA MET A 61 20.71 7.54 -10.73
C MET A 61 20.91 8.94 -11.31
N LEU A 62 19.94 9.85 -11.20
CA LEU A 62 20.08 11.22 -11.70
C LEU A 62 21.04 12.03 -10.83
N ASP A 63 21.84 12.89 -11.47
CA ASP A 63 22.73 13.80 -10.76
C ASP A 63 21.95 14.84 -9.94
N ILE A 64 20.78 15.26 -10.43
CA ILE A 64 19.88 16.23 -9.81
C ILE A 64 18.54 15.55 -9.49
N PRO A 65 18.10 15.51 -8.22
CA PRO A 65 16.85 14.86 -7.84
C PRO A 65 15.64 15.65 -8.34
N LEU A 66 14.64 14.95 -8.86
CA LEU A 66 13.30 15.52 -9.01
C LEU A 66 12.67 15.62 -7.62
N TYR A 67 12.30 16.84 -7.23
CA TYR A 67 11.70 17.08 -5.92
C TYR A 67 10.30 16.47 -5.86
N VAL A 68 10.13 15.46 -5.00
CA VAL A 68 8.82 14.96 -4.58
C VAL A 68 8.78 15.02 -3.06
N PRO A 69 7.90 15.84 -2.46
CA PRO A 69 7.80 15.94 -1.01
C PRO A 69 7.41 14.59 -0.41
N SER A 70 8.26 14.04 0.47
CA SER A 70 7.90 12.88 1.26
C SER A 70 7.11 13.32 2.49
N PRO A 71 5.96 12.69 2.79
CA PRO A 71 5.36 12.84 4.10
C PRO A 71 6.30 12.21 5.13
N PHE A 72 6.84 13.02 6.04
CA PHE A 72 7.54 12.48 7.21
C PHE A 72 6.55 11.68 8.04
N ILE A 73 6.88 10.46 8.42
CA ILE A 73 6.00 9.68 9.28
C ILE A 73 6.40 9.94 10.72
N LYS A 74 5.50 10.54 11.50
CA LYS A 74 5.71 10.78 12.93
C LYS A 74 5.37 9.54 13.75
N HIS A 75 4.24 8.94 13.43
CA HIS A 75 3.69 7.82 14.16
C HIS A 75 2.84 6.94 13.23
N TRP A 76 2.77 5.66 13.57
CA TRP A 76 1.89 4.68 12.96
C TRP A 76 0.77 4.37 13.95
N ASP A 77 -0.47 4.55 13.50
CA ASP A 77 -1.65 4.16 14.26
C ASP A 77 -2.03 2.75 13.84
N GLU A 78 -2.03 1.82 14.81
CA GLU A 78 -2.35 0.42 14.54
C GLU A 78 -3.77 0.27 13.98
N GLY A 79 -3.90 -0.53 12.93
CA GLY A 79 -5.17 -0.91 12.35
C GLY A 79 -6.04 -1.72 13.31
N PRO A 80 -7.26 -2.10 12.88
CA PRO A 80 -8.21 -2.84 13.70
C PRO A 80 -7.68 -4.19 14.25
N ASP A 81 -6.66 -4.77 13.59
CA ASP A 81 -6.06 -6.05 14.01
C ASP A 81 -4.97 -5.92 15.10
N ARG A 82 -4.60 -4.68 15.46
CA ARG A 82 -3.60 -4.34 16.49
C ARG A 82 -2.23 -4.95 16.24
N LYS A 83 -1.83 -5.12 14.98
CA LYS A 83 -0.49 -5.56 14.60
C LYS A 83 0.27 -4.38 14.05
N ALA A 84 1.37 -4.02 14.71
CA ALA A 84 2.22 -2.96 14.23
C ALA A 84 2.84 -3.27 12.85
N TYR A 85 2.96 -2.22 12.04
CA TYR A 85 3.58 -2.17 10.72
C TYR A 85 2.89 -3.04 9.66
N THR A 86 1.57 -3.12 9.71
CA THR A 86 0.74 -3.82 8.73
C THR A 86 0.13 -2.85 7.70
N ARG A 87 -0.58 -3.41 6.72
CA ARG A 87 -1.15 -2.65 5.59
C ARG A 87 -2.35 -1.79 6.01
N ASP A 88 -3.04 -2.20 7.06
CA ASP A 88 -4.21 -1.52 7.62
C ASP A 88 -3.86 -0.44 8.64
N ASP A 89 -2.58 -0.29 8.97
CA ASP A 89 -2.09 0.84 9.75
C ASP A 89 -2.19 2.14 8.94
N ASP A 90 -2.50 3.21 9.63
CA ASP A 90 -2.43 4.56 9.08
C ASP A 90 -1.19 5.28 9.62
N PHE A 91 -0.72 6.29 8.90
CA PHE A 91 0.42 7.09 9.33
C PHE A 91 0.01 8.54 9.56
N SER A 92 0.46 9.09 10.69
CA SER A 92 0.40 10.54 10.90
C SER A 92 1.61 11.20 10.26
N THR A 93 1.36 12.31 9.57
CA THR A 93 2.43 13.12 9.00
C THR A 93 3.14 13.92 10.09
N GLY A 94 4.46 14.03 9.96
CA GLY A 94 5.32 14.83 10.80
C GLY A 94 5.27 16.30 10.43
N ASP A 95 5.46 17.14 11.43
CA ASP A 95 5.54 18.60 11.29
C ASP A 95 6.96 18.99 10.90
N MET A 96 7.19 19.17 9.60
CA MET A 96 8.48 19.63 9.07
C MET A 96 8.86 21.03 9.59
N PRO A 97 7.99 22.05 9.51
CA PRO A 97 8.24 23.34 10.17
C PRO A 97 8.65 23.19 11.64
N GLY A 98 7.95 22.35 12.40
CA GLY A 98 8.29 22.05 13.80
C GLY A 98 9.66 21.39 13.97
N PHE A 99 10.01 20.42 13.14
CA PHE A 99 11.35 19.79 13.14
C PHE A 99 12.45 20.81 12.87
N ARG A 100 12.27 21.69 11.87
CA ARG A 100 13.24 22.74 11.56
C ARG A 100 13.41 23.69 12.75
N ASN A 101 12.31 24.21 13.30
CA ASN A 101 12.34 25.16 14.41
C ASN A 101 12.89 24.57 15.72
N SER A 102 12.68 23.27 15.97
CA SER A 102 13.05 22.62 17.23
C SER A 102 14.43 21.97 17.22
N ILE A 103 14.88 21.46 16.06
CA ILE A 103 16.14 20.73 15.94
C ILE A 103 17.13 21.53 15.10
N VAL A 104 16.79 21.84 13.86
CA VAL A 104 17.73 22.47 12.93
C VAL A 104 18.13 23.85 13.42
N ASP A 105 17.16 24.75 13.60
CA ASP A 105 17.39 26.16 13.98
C ASP A 105 18.05 26.31 15.34
N ARG A 106 17.86 25.34 16.25
CA ARG A 106 18.51 25.32 17.57
C ARG A 106 19.91 24.73 17.58
N THR A 107 20.38 24.19 16.46
CA THR A 107 21.74 23.62 16.37
C THR A 107 22.81 24.72 16.43
N SER A 108 22.47 25.94 16.04
CA SER A 108 23.33 27.12 16.23
C SER A 108 22.71 28.06 17.29
N PRO A 109 23.51 28.63 18.19
CA PRO A 109 23.02 29.60 19.18
C PRO A 109 22.55 30.93 18.55
N ASP A 110 23.10 31.31 17.39
CA ASP A 110 22.81 32.56 16.69
C ASP A 110 23.10 32.48 15.17
N GLU A 111 22.83 33.57 14.44
CA GLU A 111 23.11 33.66 13.00
C GLU A 111 24.61 33.54 12.68
N SER A 112 25.49 34.06 13.55
CA SER A 112 26.94 33.98 13.33
C SER A 112 27.47 32.54 13.42
N GLY A 113 26.88 31.71 14.28
CA GLY A 113 27.18 30.28 14.30
C GLY A 113 26.74 29.56 13.02
N TRP A 114 25.69 30.05 12.33
CA TRP A 114 25.30 29.50 11.03
C TRP A 114 26.26 29.85 9.90
N ASP A 115 26.91 31.01 9.96
CA ASP A 115 28.00 31.36 9.02
C ASP A 115 29.16 30.36 9.15
N ILE A 116 29.45 29.91 10.37
CA ILE A 116 30.45 28.85 10.62
C ILE A 116 29.94 27.50 10.10
N MET A 117 28.69 27.15 10.40
CA MET A 117 28.11 25.87 9.97
C MET A 117 28.04 25.73 8.45
N SER A 118 27.68 26.81 7.74
CA SER A 118 27.63 26.84 6.27
C SER A 118 29.03 26.81 5.63
N ALA A 119 30.05 27.30 6.32
CA ALA A 119 31.44 27.23 5.87
C ALA A 119 32.06 25.83 6.00
N ILE A 120 31.47 24.93 6.78
CA ILE A 120 31.93 23.54 6.91
C ILE A 120 31.57 22.75 5.65
N PRO A 121 32.55 22.19 4.91
CA PRO A 121 32.25 21.38 3.74
C PRO A 121 31.41 20.15 4.09
N ARG A 122 30.37 19.86 3.31
CA ARG A 122 29.45 18.72 3.49
C ARG A 122 28.71 18.71 4.84
N ASN A 123 28.29 19.88 5.31
CA ASN A 123 27.45 19.99 6.50
C ASN A 123 25.96 19.89 6.15
N ASP A 124 25.39 18.69 6.28
CA ASP A 124 23.97 18.45 5.99
C ASP A 124 23.03 19.23 6.90
N ILE A 125 23.46 19.62 8.11
CA ILE A 125 22.64 20.44 9.02
C ILE A 125 22.41 21.84 8.44
N ALA A 126 23.43 22.43 7.81
CA ALA A 126 23.28 23.70 7.11
C ALA A 126 22.33 23.55 5.90
N THR A 127 22.40 22.43 5.19
CA THR A 127 21.49 22.12 4.08
C THR A 127 20.03 21.95 4.55
N LEU A 128 19.79 21.34 5.72
CA LEU A 128 18.43 21.16 6.29
C LEU A 128 17.75 22.50 6.65
N ARG A 129 18.55 23.53 6.96
CA ARG A 129 18.04 24.87 7.27
C ARG A 129 17.40 25.51 6.04
N GLU A 130 18.04 25.36 4.88
CA GLU A 130 17.63 26.03 3.64
C GLU A 130 16.76 25.14 2.73
N SER A 131 16.86 23.82 2.85
CA SER A 131 16.23 22.85 1.96
C SER A 131 15.15 22.00 2.64
N ALA A 132 14.32 21.34 1.82
CA ALA A 132 13.46 20.28 2.30
C ALA A 132 14.29 19.09 2.81
N VAL A 133 13.77 18.38 3.79
CA VAL A 133 14.52 17.34 4.54
C VAL A 133 14.62 16.01 3.77
N SER A 134 13.68 15.72 2.86
CA SER A 134 13.68 14.46 2.09
C SER A 134 14.88 14.31 1.14
N PRO A 135 15.27 15.35 0.37
CA PRO A 135 16.52 15.36 -0.40
C PRO A 135 17.77 15.21 0.46
N VAL A 136 17.80 15.78 1.67
CA VAL A 136 18.98 15.71 2.54
C VAL A 136 19.22 14.29 3.05
N PHE A 137 18.16 13.54 3.35
CA PHE A 137 18.29 12.11 3.65
C PHE A 137 18.48 11.22 2.40
N GLY A 138 18.64 11.83 1.23
CA GLY A 138 18.88 11.13 -0.02
C GLY A 138 17.72 10.24 -0.46
N LEU A 139 16.48 10.53 -0.05
CA LEU A 139 15.33 9.70 -0.42
C LEU A 139 14.76 10.11 -1.79
N VAL A 140 14.57 9.13 -2.66
CA VAL A 140 13.87 9.26 -3.94
C VAL A 140 12.64 8.38 -3.99
N GLN A 141 11.59 8.84 -4.67
CA GLN A 141 10.32 8.14 -4.79
C GLN A 141 10.13 7.57 -6.19
N GLY A 142 9.47 6.41 -6.26
CA GLY A 142 8.82 5.92 -7.46
C GLY A 142 7.40 5.45 -7.17
N GLU A 143 6.51 5.63 -8.13
CA GLU A 143 5.11 5.19 -8.03
C GLU A 143 4.68 4.53 -9.35
N ALA A 144 3.90 3.46 -9.25
CA ALA A 144 3.27 2.83 -10.41
C ALA A 144 1.91 2.26 -10.03
N SER A 145 1.01 2.18 -10.99
CA SER A 145 -0.30 1.57 -10.83
C SER A 145 -0.55 0.54 -11.92
N ARG A 146 -1.22 -0.56 -11.56
CA ARG A 146 -1.66 -1.60 -12.49
C ARG A 146 -3.13 -1.90 -12.24
N SER A 147 -3.91 -1.78 -13.30
CA SER A 147 -5.30 -2.22 -13.31
C SER A 147 -5.40 -3.59 -13.96
N PHE A 148 -6.28 -4.43 -13.44
CA PHE A 148 -6.61 -5.70 -14.05
C PHE A 148 -8.11 -5.95 -13.96
N GLU A 149 -8.63 -6.73 -14.90
CA GLU A 149 -10.04 -7.07 -14.95
C GLU A 149 -10.40 -8.12 -13.89
N ILE A 150 -11.52 -7.89 -13.20
CA ILE A 150 -12.10 -8.88 -12.31
C ILE A 150 -12.78 -9.96 -13.16
N LEU A 151 -12.62 -11.24 -12.77
CA LEU A 151 -13.33 -12.34 -13.44
C LEU A 151 -14.86 -12.14 -13.37
N PRO A 152 -15.62 -12.45 -14.44
CA PRO A 152 -17.07 -12.21 -14.48
C PRO A 152 -17.85 -12.78 -13.28
N ALA A 153 -17.44 -13.94 -12.77
CA ALA A 153 -18.03 -14.54 -11.57
C ALA A 153 -17.90 -13.62 -10.33
N PHE A 154 -16.75 -12.95 -10.16
CA PHE A 154 -16.48 -12.08 -9.02
C PHE A 154 -17.09 -10.67 -9.14
N ARG A 155 -17.28 -10.16 -10.37
CA ARG A 155 -17.87 -8.84 -10.66
C ARG A 155 -19.29 -8.66 -10.11
N LYS A 156 -20.04 -9.75 -9.96
CA LYS A 156 -21.44 -9.72 -9.50
C LYS A 156 -21.64 -10.35 -8.14
N LEU A 157 -20.83 -11.33 -7.78
CA LEU A 157 -20.96 -12.06 -6.52
C LEU A 157 -20.26 -11.37 -5.34
N ILE A 158 -19.15 -10.66 -5.57
CA ILE A 158 -18.29 -10.18 -4.46
C ILE A 158 -17.95 -8.70 -4.61
N TYR A 159 -17.48 -8.27 -5.77
CA TYR A 159 -17.07 -6.88 -6.01
C TYR A 159 -17.98 -6.27 -7.07
N ASN A 160 -18.79 -5.26 -6.75
CA ASN A 160 -19.57 -4.49 -7.74
C ASN A 160 -18.66 -3.53 -8.56
N ALA A 161 -17.62 -4.09 -9.17
CA ALA A 161 -16.60 -3.38 -9.93
C ALA A 161 -16.09 -4.28 -11.07
N GLU A 162 -15.66 -3.68 -12.18
CA GLU A 162 -15.13 -4.40 -13.34
C GLU A 162 -13.62 -4.55 -13.30
N THR A 163 -12.94 -3.62 -12.63
CA THR A 163 -11.48 -3.57 -12.52
C THR A 163 -11.05 -3.28 -11.09
N ILE A 164 -9.86 -3.77 -10.74
CA ILE A 164 -9.16 -3.40 -9.51
C ILE A 164 -7.85 -2.74 -9.92
N THR A 165 -7.60 -1.54 -9.39
CA THR A 165 -6.32 -0.84 -9.55
C THR A 165 -5.48 -1.07 -8.31
N VAL A 166 -4.28 -1.63 -8.52
CA VAL A 166 -3.25 -1.75 -7.50
C VAL A 166 -2.24 -0.64 -7.70
N LYS A 167 -2.03 0.18 -6.68
CA LYS A 167 -1.02 1.25 -6.65
C LYS A 167 0.12 0.83 -5.73
N ALA A 168 1.35 1.01 -6.20
CA ALA A 168 2.57 0.77 -5.44
C ALA A 168 3.41 2.04 -5.40
N ARG A 169 3.91 2.36 -4.21
CA ARG A 169 4.83 3.48 -3.97
C ARG A 169 6.07 2.93 -3.27
N VAL A 170 7.24 3.32 -3.74
CA VAL A 170 8.53 2.88 -3.22
C VAL A 170 9.39 4.11 -2.94
N TRP A 171 10.07 4.10 -1.79
CA TRP A 171 11.12 5.05 -1.45
C TRP A 171 12.46 4.32 -1.45
N MET A 172 13.48 4.92 -2.06
CA MET A 172 14.84 4.37 -2.12
C MET A 172 15.85 5.44 -1.71
N THR A 173 17.00 5.01 -1.19
CA THR A 173 18.15 5.90 -1.01
C THR A 173 18.83 6.16 -2.35
N ARG A 174 19.32 7.37 -2.55
CA ARG A 174 20.18 7.75 -3.67
C ARG A 174 21.44 6.87 -3.67
N THR A 175 21.75 6.30 -4.81
CA THR A 175 22.90 5.38 -4.96
C THR A 175 24.13 6.06 -5.54
N ARG A 176 23.97 7.24 -6.14
CA ARG A 176 25.05 8.02 -6.75
C ARG A 176 25.40 9.23 -5.88
N GLY A 177 26.26 9.04 -4.88
CA GLY A 177 26.80 10.10 -4.02
C GLY A 177 27.83 10.97 -4.72
#